data_AF-A0A1G7VXH2-F1
#
_entry.id   AF-A0A1G7VXH2-F1
#
_cell.length_a   1.000
_cell.length_b   1.000
_cell.length_c   1.000
_cell.angle_alpha   90.00
_cell.angle_beta   90.00
_cell.angle_gamma   90.00
#
_symmetry.space_group_name_H-M   'P 1'
#
loop_
_entity.id
_entity.type
_entity.pdbx_description
1 polymer ?
#
loop_
_entity_poly.entity_id
_entity_poly.type
_entity_poly.pdbx_seq_one_letter_code
_entity_poly.pdbx_strand_id
1 'polypeptide(L)'
;MENIHSLLSVSISEFKQNPGKVVEEAHGQPVAVLNHNRPAFYTVSPELMAQMADLYDERQLATLVQSRIKSVGRAIKVNLDDL
;
A
#
# COMPACT_ATOMS: atom_id res chain seq x y z
N MET A 1 6.10 -21.24 10.47
CA MET A 1 4.97 -20.89 9.59
C MET A 1 5.29 -19.53 9.02
N GLU A 2 5.25 -19.35 7.70
CA GLU A 2 5.35 -18.01 7.10
C GLU A 2 4.06 -17.24 7.42
N ASN A 3 4.18 -15.95 7.72
CA ASN A 3 3.03 -15.12 8.05
C ASN A 3 2.29 -14.73 6.76
N ILE A 4 0.99 -15.02 6.74
CA ILE A 4 0.09 -14.54 5.69
C ILE A 4 -0.43 -13.17 6.13
N HIS A 5 -0.18 -12.14 5.32
CA HIS A 5 -0.56 -10.75 5.60
C HIS A 5 -1.88 -10.36 4.92
N SER A 6 -2.76 -11.34 4.71
CA SER A 6 -4.12 -11.15 4.21
C SER A 6 -5.08 -12.11 4.93
N LEU A 7 -6.33 -11.69 5.06
CA LEU A 7 -7.44 -12.53 5.54
C LEU A 7 -7.96 -13.49 4.46
N LEU A 8 -7.62 -13.24 3.18
CA LEU A 8 -8.03 -14.04 2.04
C LEU A 8 -6.81 -14.74 1.43
N SER A 9 -6.96 -16.00 1.05
CA SER A 9 -5.92 -16.73 0.34
C SER A 9 -6.51 -17.73 -0.64
N VAL A 10 -5.84 -17.90 -1.78
CA VAL A 10 -6.17 -18.90 -2.80
C VAL A 10 -4.93 -19.65 -3.25
N SER A 11 -5.09 -20.86 -3.77
CA SER A 11 -3.97 -21.55 -4.41
C SER A 11 -3.62 -20.92 -5.75
N ILE A 12 -2.37 -21.03 -6.19
CA ILE A 12 -1.94 -20.55 -7.52
C ILE A 12 -2.69 -21.27 -8.66
N SER A 13 -3.12 -22.51 -8.44
CA SER A 13 -3.92 -23.26 -9.41
C SER A 13 -5.33 -22.68 -9.55
N GLU A 14 -5.99 -22.39 -8.43
CA GLU A 14 -7.32 -21.76 -8.38
C GLU A 14 -7.28 -20.34 -8.95
N PHE A 15 -6.26 -19.55 -8.58
CA PHE A 15 -6.06 -18.22 -9.13
C PHE A 15 -5.92 -18.25 -10.66
N LYS A 16 -5.14 -19.19 -11.22
CA LYS A 16 -4.97 -19.34 -12.67
C LYS A 16 -6.25 -19.76 -13.39
N GLN A 17 -7.15 -20.50 -12.74
CA GLN A 17 -8.40 -20.93 -13.36
C GLN A 17 -9.32 -19.76 -13.64
N ASN A 18 -9.46 -18.83 -12.70
CA ASN A 18 -10.29 -17.63 -12.88
C ASN A 18 -9.79 -16.45 -12.02
N PRO A 19 -8.79 -15.69 -12.51
CA PRO A 19 -8.28 -14.53 -11.79
C PRO A 19 -9.34 -13.47 -11.51
N GLY A 20 -10.26 -13.26 -12.47
CA GLY A 20 -11.31 -12.25 -12.36
C GLY A 20 -12.26 -12.53 -11.20
N LYS A 21 -12.70 -13.78 -11.07
CA LYS A 21 -13.57 -14.21 -9.95
C LYS A 21 -12.90 -14.00 -8.59
N VAL A 22 -11.62 -14.37 -8.46
CA VAL A 22 -10.87 -14.17 -7.20
C VAL A 22 -10.82 -12.69 -6.82
N VAL A 23 -10.58 -11.80 -7.80
CA VAL A 23 -10.53 -10.36 -7.57
C VAL A 23 -11.91 -9.78 -7.23
N GLU A 24 -12.96 -10.25 -7.90
CA GLU A 24 -14.34 -9.82 -7.64
C GLU A 24 -14.81 -10.21 -6.22
N GLU A 25 -14.60 -11.47 -5.83
CA GLU A 25 -14.94 -12.00 -4.49
C GLU A 25 -14.10 -11.35 -3.38
N ALA A 26 -12.91 -10.83 -3.71
CA ALA A 26 -12.08 -10.13 -2.74
C ALA A 26 -12.64 -8.76 -2.35
N HIS A 27 -13.56 -8.17 -3.12
CA HIS A 27 -14.17 -6.86 -2.83
C HIS A 27 -13.15 -5.78 -2.46
N GLY A 28 -12.03 -5.72 -3.20
CA GLY A 28 -10.94 -4.77 -2.98
C GLY A 28 -9.96 -5.12 -1.85
N GLN A 29 -10.20 -6.20 -1.10
CA GLN A 29 -9.26 -6.72 -0.11
C GLN A 29 -8.06 -7.40 -0.79
N PRO A 30 -6.87 -7.39 -0.17
CA PRO A 30 -5.74 -8.13 -0.71
C PRO A 30 -5.99 -9.64 -0.64
N VAL A 31 -5.49 -10.43 -1.59
CA VAL A 31 -5.57 -11.90 -1.54
C VAL A 31 -4.16 -12.49 -1.63
N ALA A 32 -3.82 -13.36 -0.69
CA ALA A 32 -2.56 -14.11 -0.74
C ALA A 32 -2.68 -15.27 -1.75
N VAL A 33 -1.84 -15.28 -2.78
CA VAL A 33 -1.76 -16.40 -3.71
C VAL A 33 -0.66 -17.35 -3.26
N LEU A 34 -1.06 -18.59 -2.97
CA LEU A 34 -0.20 -19.60 -2.38
C LEU A 34 0.36 -20.56 -3.44
N ASN A 35 1.67 -20.84 -3.37
CA ASN A 35 2.33 -21.87 -4.16
C ASN A 35 2.95 -22.90 -3.20
N HIS A 36 2.54 -24.16 -3.30
CA HIS A 36 2.93 -25.22 -2.34
C HIS A 36 2.72 -24.80 -0.87
N ASN A 37 1.54 -24.23 -0.56
CA ASN A 37 1.16 -23.72 0.77
C ASN A 37 2.06 -22.60 1.33
N ARG A 38 2.85 -21.95 0.47
CA ARG A 38 3.63 -20.75 0.84
C ARG A 38 3.15 -19.54 0.04
N PRO A 39 3.04 -18.34 0.65
CA PRO A 39 2.70 -17.12 -0.07
C PRO A 39 3.71 -16.85 -1.19
N ALA A 40 3.24 -16.81 -2.43
CA ALA A 40 4.07 -16.48 -3.58
C ALA A 40 3.98 -14.98 -3.91
N PHE A 41 2.77 -14.43 -3.87
CA PHE A 41 2.49 -13.01 -4.08
C PHE A 41 1.12 -12.64 -3.51
N TYR A 42 0.81 -11.35 -3.49
CA TYR A 42 -0.49 -10.82 -3.13
C TYR A 42 -1.13 -10.16 -4.34
N THR A 43 -2.43 -10.36 -4.54
CA THR A 43 -3.23 -9.47 -5.38
C THR A 43 -3.70 -8.30 -4.55
N VAL A 44 -3.62 -7.09 -5.09
CA VAL A 44 -4.11 -5.86 -4.47
C VAL A 44 -4.95 -5.13 -5.51
N SER A 45 -6.07 -4.52 -5.09
CA SER A 45 -6.82 -3.68 -6.02
C SER A 45 -6.01 -2.42 -6.36
N PRO A 46 -6.28 -1.78 -7.51
CA PRO A 46 -5.63 -0.51 -7.86
C PRO A 46 -5.78 0.56 -6.77
N GLU A 47 -6.95 0.64 -6.15
CA GLU A 47 -7.26 1.61 -5.10
C GLU A 47 -6.45 1.34 -3.83
N LEU A 48 -6.30 0.06 -3.44
CA LEU A 48 -5.49 -0.31 -2.30
C LEU A 48 -4.01 -0.06 -2.56
N MET A 49 -3.52 -0.37 -3.76
CA MET A 49 -2.14 -0.11 -4.15
C MET A 49 -1.82 1.40 -4.12
N ALA A 50 -2.73 2.24 -4.62
CA ALA A 50 -2.58 3.70 -4.57
C ALA A 50 -2.52 4.20 -3.11
N GLN A 51 -3.43 3.76 -2.25
CA GLN A 51 -3.42 4.11 -0.83
C GLN A 51 -2.13 3.68 -0.13
N MET A 52 -1.59 2.49 -0.46
CA MET A 52 -0.32 2.03 0.09
C MET A 52 0.86 2.91 -0.35
N ALA A 53 0.86 3.36 -1.61
CA ALA A 53 1.89 4.27 -2.13
C ALA A 53 1.83 5.63 -1.42
N ASP A 54 0.64 6.22 -1.27
CA ASP A 54 0.46 7.49 -0.58
C ASP A 54 0.94 7.42 0.88
N LEU A 55 0.56 6.35 1.60
CA LEU A 55 1.00 6.14 2.98
C LEU A 55 2.52 5.95 3.10
N TYR A 56 3.14 5.31 2.10
CA TYR A 56 4.58 5.15 2.04
C TYR A 56 5.27 6.51 1.88
N ASP A 57 4.78 7.34 0.96
CA ASP A 57 5.33 8.67 0.70
C ASP A 57 5.18 9.60 1.92
N GLU A 58 4.02 9.59 2.56
CA GLU A 58 3.78 10.32 3.82
C GLU A 58 4.78 9.92 4.91
N ARG A 59 5.06 8.61 5.06
CA ARG A 59 6.03 8.11 6.03
C ARG A 59 7.44 8.59 5.73
N GLN A 60 7.82 8.65 4.45
CA GLN A 60 9.14 9.14 4.03
C GLN A 60 9.31 10.63 4.36
N LEU A 61 8.24 11.43 4.22
CA LEU A 61 8.24 12.85 4.52
C LEU A 61 8.10 13.18 6.01
N ALA A 62 7.54 12.27 6.82
CA ALA A 62 7.22 12.51 8.22
C ALA A 62 8.39 13.10 9.03
N THR A 63 9.60 12.54 8.88
CA THR A 63 10.79 13.04 9.60
C THR A 63 11.16 14.46 9.19
N LEU A 64 11.10 14.75 7.88
CA LEU A 64 11.41 16.07 7.34
C LEU A 64 10.40 17.11 7.84
N VAL A 65 9.11 16.78 7.78
CA VAL A 65 8.02 17.63 8.28
C VAL A 65 8.23 17.93 9.77
N GLN A 66 8.48 16.91 10.59
CA GLN A 66 8.74 17.08 12.03
C GLN A 66 9.96 17.97 12.30
N SER A 67 11.04 17.81 11.52
CA SER A 67 12.23 18.68 11.62
C SER A 67 11.90 20.13 11.25
N ARG A 68 11.15 20.35 10.17
CA ARG A 68 10.77 21.68 9.69
C ARG A 68 9.85 22.40 10.65
N ILE A 69 8.85 21.73 11.22
CA ILE A 69 7.95 22.28 12.25
C ILE A 69 8.75 22.84 13.43
N LYS A 70 9.80 22.14 13.89
CA LYS A 70 10.66 22.62 14.99
C LYS A 70 11.49 23.85 14.63
N SER A 71 11.63 24.16 13.34
CA SER A 71 12.46 25.27 12.83
C SER A 71 11.66 26.50 12.39
N VAL A 72 10.34 26.53 12.58
CA VAL A 72 9.44 27.62 12.11
C VAL A 72 9.88 29.00 12.60
N GLY A 73 10.44 29.11 13.81
CA GLY A 73 10.95 30.39 14.33
C GLY A 73 12.11 31.00 13.53
N ARG A 74 12.74 30.24 12.63
CA ARG A 74 13.80 30.70 11.70
C ARG A 74 13.33 30.74 10.25
N ALA A 75 12.04 30.52 9.98
CA ALA A 75 11.51 30.52 8.63
C ALA A 75 11.48 31.96 8.05
N ILE A 76 11.75 32.06 6.76
CA ILE A 76 11.60 33.31 6.01
C ILE A 76 10.15 33.36 5.52
N LYS A 77 9.43 34.44 5.87
CA LYS A 77 8.07 34.66 5.36
C LYS A 77 8.14 35.04 3.89
N VAL A 78 7.36 34.35 3.07
CA VAL A 78 7.20 34.62 1.63
C VAL A 78 5.71 34.76 1.32
N ASN A 79 5.36 35.61 0.35
CA ASN A 79 4.01 35.68 -0.21
C ASN A 79 4.01 34.97 -1.56
N LEU A 80 2.94 34.20 -1.86
CA LEU A 80 2.82 33.49 -3.12
C LEU A 80 2.61 34.44 -4.30
N ASP A 81 1.99 35.60 -4.07
CA ASP A 81 1.76 36.62 -5.11
C ASP A 81 3.04 37.39 -5.51
N ASP A 82 4.13 37.23 -4.75
CA ASP A 82 5.41 37.90 -4.99
C ASP A 82 6.40 37.04 -5.83
N LEU A 83 5.96 35.85 -6.28
CA LEU A 83 6.70 34.88 -7.11
C LEU A 83 6.27 34.95 -8.58
#